data_AF-A0A2D5BBU0-F1
#
_entry.id   AF-A0A2D5BBU0-F1
#
_cell.length_a   1.000
_cell.length_b   1.000
_cell.length_c   1.000
_cell.angle_alpha   90.00
_cell.angle_beta   90.00
_cell.angle_gamma   90.00
#
_symmetry.space_group_name_H-M   'P 1'
#
loop_
_entity.id
_entity.type
_entity.pdbx_description
1 polymer ?
#
loop_
_entity_poly.entity_id
_entity_poly.type
_entity_poly.pdbx_seq_one_letter_code
_entity_poly.pdbx_strand_id
1 'polypeptide(L)'
;MEGYFQLGYIKKKHGFKGAVVLFLDTDNPSYYESINVLFVNDSDTTVLPYFISSNKKLKSNEWILNFEDVSSEEQSSRLIGKAVFLPENMLPSLNPEQFYYHEIIGYKAIDSASSGDMIVLDVIDRPLQPLIRVKNIETEKTSLIPLVDHFIKNIDKKSRMIELCAHPDLYTI
;
A
#
# COMPACT_ATOMS: atom_id res chain seq x y z
N MET A 1 18.82 8.32 -12.54
CA MET A 1 19.33 7.55 -11.39
C MET A 1 18.75 6.15 -11.51
N GLU A 2 19.56 5.14 -11.78
CA GLU A 2 19.07 3.76 -11.90
C GLU A 2 18.81 3.16 -10.51
N GLY A 3 17.73 2.40 -10.34
CA GLY A 3 17.44 1.66 -9.11
C GLY A 3 16.80 2.47 -7.98
N TYR A 4 16.29 3.67 -8.27
CA TYR A 4 15.59 4.52 -7.31
C TYR A 4 14.35 5.15 -7.93
N PHE A 5 13.29 5.26 -7.15
CA PHE A 5 12.08 5.99 -7.53
C PHE A 5 11.89 7.23 -6.64
N GLN A 6 11.31 8.28 -7.22
CA GLN A 6 10.98 9.48 -6.47
C GLN A 6 9.71 9.23 -5.63
N LEU A 7 9.83 9.41 -4.32
CA LEU A 7 8.72 9.27 -3.37
C LEU A 7 8.00 10.61 -3.12
N GLY A 8 8.72 11.73 -3.27
CA GLY A 8 8.19 13.05 -2.95
C GLY A 8 9.30 14.08 -2.82
N TYR A 9 9.11 15.07 -1.94
CA TYR A 9 10.07 16.15 -1.74
C TYR A 9 9.97 16.82 -0.36
N ILE A 10 11.05 17.47 0.06
CA ILE A 10 11.06 18.26 1.30
C ILE A 10 10.38 19.61 1.05
N LYS A 11 9.21 19.80 1.66
CA LYS A 11 8.35 20.95 1.39
C LYS A 11 8.79 22.23 2.10
N LYS A 12 9.16 22.13 3.38
CA LYS A 12 9.55 23.27 4.22
C LYS A 12 10.22 22.82 5.51
N LYS A 13 10.88 23.75 6.21
CA LYS A 13 11.34 23.55 7.60
C LYS A 13 10.19 23.41 8.60
N HIS A 14 10.48 22.77 9.72
CA HIS A 14 9.59 22.65 10.87
C HIS A 14 10.33 23.02 12.16
N GLY A 15 10.05 24.20 12.71
CA GLY A 15 10.77 24.71 13.89
C GLY A 15 12.24 25.03 13.61
N PHE A 16 13.06 25.06 14.66
CA PHE A 16 14.45 25.53 14.63
C PHE A 16 15.50 24.42 14.88
N LYS A 17 15.06 23.20 15.22
CA LYS A 17 15.93 22.07 15.58
C LYS A 17 16.26 21.14 14.40
N GLY A 18 16.26 21.68 13.18
CA GLY A 18 16.58 20.92 11.97
C GLY A 18 15.46 20.04 11.40
N ALA A 19 14.28 20.00 12.03
CA ALA A 19 13.17 19.20 11.51
C ALA A 19 12.61 19.77 10.19
N VAL A 20 12.07 18.90 9.35
CA VAL A 20 11.50 19.26 8.04
C VAL A 20 10.12 18.64 7.85
N VAL A 21 9.37 19.17 6.89
CA VAL A 21 8.11 18.59 6.41
C VAL A 21 8.37 17.90 5.07
N LEU A 22 8.27 16.57 5.05
CA LEU A 22 8.23 15.75 3.84
C LEU A 22 6.81 15.78 3.27
N PHE A 23 6.70 15.99 1.96
CA PHE A 23 5.49 15.73 1.20
C PHE A 23 5.67 14.45 0.39
N LEU A 24 4.72 13.52 0.50
CA LEU A 24 4.69 12.26 -0.24
C LEU A 24 3.78 12.41 -1.47
N ASP A 25 4.32 12.14 -2.65
CA ASP A 25 3.59 12.17 -3.92
C ASP A 25 3.07 10.76 -4.25
N THR A 26 2.10 10.31 -3.45
CA THR A 26 1.53 8.97 -3.53
C THR A 26 0.10 8.96 -3.00
N ASP A 27 -0.73 8.07 -3.56
CA ASP A 27 -2.09 7.82 -3.08
C ASP A 27 -2.12 7.03 -1.77
N ASN A 28 -1.04 6.31 -1.44
CA ASN A 28 -0.96 5.43 -0.27
C ASN A 28 0.22 5.81 0.66
N PRO A 29 0.17 6.98 1.32
CA PRO A 29 1.27 7.47 2.18
C PRO A 29 1.52 6.56 3.40
N SER A 30 0.52 5.78 3.81
CA SER A 30 0.63 4.87 4.96
C SER A 30 1.53 3.65 4.73
N TYR A 31 1.93 3.34 3.49
CA TYR A 31 2.98 2.33 3.27
C TYR A 31 4.36 2.77 3.75
N TYR A 32 4.53 4.08 3.95
CA TYR A 32 5.83 4.71 4.16
C TYR A 32 6.00 5.24 5.59
N GLU A 33 5.11 4.89 6.53
CA GLU A 33 5.17 5.40 7.92
C GLU A 33 6.36 4.83 8.71
N SER A 34 6.83 3.63 8.37
CA SER A 34 7.92 2.91 9.03
C SER A 34 9.29 3.07 8.36
N ILE A 35 9.44 4.05 7.45
CA ILE A 35 10.74 4.31 6.81
C ILE A 35 11.71 4.90 7.84
N ASN A 36 12.91 4.31 7.88
CA ASN A 36 14.01 4.77 8.73
C ASN A 36 15.15 5.46 7.94
N VAL A 37 15.12 5.42 6.60
CA VAL A 37 16.13 6.05 5.75
C VAL A 37 15.51 6.61 4.48
N LEU A 38 15.90 7.83 4.09
CA LEU A 38 15.48 8.47 2.85
C LEU A 38 16.70 8.89 2.04
N PHE A 39 16.58 8.86 0.72
CA PHE A 39 17.64 9.30 -0.18
C PHE A 39 17.27 10.68 -0.72
N VAL A 40 18.02 11.71 -0.35
CA VAL A 40 17.72 13.09 -0.74
C VAL A 40 18.63 13.50 -1.89
N ASN A 41 18.05 14.13 -2.90
CA ASN A 41 18.78 14.62 -4.08
C ASN A 41 19.89 15.60 -3.66
N ASP A 42 21.13 15.33 -4.06
CA ASP A 42 22.24 16.27 -3.86
C ASP A 42 22.67 16.97 -5.15
N SER A 43 22.64 16.25 -6.26
CA SER A 43 22.89 16.75 -7.61
C SER A 43 22.09 15.91 -8.61
N ASP A 44 22.02 16.34 -9.88
CA ASP A 44 21.22 15.67 -10.93
C ASP A 44 21.45 14.16 -11.06
N THR A 45 22.59 13.64 -10.58
CA THR A 45 22.97 12.23 -10.67
C THR A 45 23.20 11.54 -9.31
N THR A 46 23.15 12.27 -8.19
CA THR A 46 23.56 11.75 -6.89
C THR A 46 22.50 11.99 -5.82
N VAL A 47 22.20 10.95 -5.04
CA VAL A 47 21.44 11.05 -3.78
C VAL A 47 22.32 10.68 -2.60
N LEU A 48 22.00 11.28 -1.45
CA LEU A 48 22.65 10.96 -0.18
C LEU A 48 21.63 10.35 0.79
N PRO A 49 22.01 9.31 1.54
CA PRO A 49 21.14 8.73 2.56
C PRO A 49 21.04 9.66 3.78
N TYR A 50 19.82 9.79 4.30
CA TYR A 50 19.50 10.49 5.54
C TYR A 50 18.71 9.55 6.44
N PHE A 51 19.28 9.22 7.60
CA PHE A 51 18.62 8.39 8.61
C PHE A 51 17.61 9.21 9.41
N ILE A 52 16.40 8.67 9.58
CA ILE A 52 15.31 9.32 10.30
C ILE A 52 15.38 8.92 11.77
N SER A 53 15.58 9.91 12.64
CA SER A 53 15.57 9.70 14.10
C SER A 53 14.16 9.67 14.67
N SER A 54 13.23 10.42 14.06
CA SER A 54 11.81 10.35 14.38
C SER A 54 10.95 10.92 13.26
N ASN A 55 9.73 10.41 13.15
CA ASN A 55 8.73 10.92 12.23
C ASN A 55 7.39 11.15 12.96
N LYS A 56 6.56 12.05 12.42
CA LYS A 56 5.21 12.30 12.90
C LYS A 56 4.31 12.75 11.75
N LYS A 57 3.17 12.08 11.58
CA LYS A 57 2.14 12.47 10.62
C LYS A 57 1.61 13.87 10.94
N LEU A 58 1.63 14.76 9.95
CA LEU A 58 1.08 16.12 10.03
C LEU A 58 -0.27 16.21 9.31
N LYS A 59 -0.36 15.65 8.10
CA LYS A 59 -1.57 15.50 7.27
C LYS A 59 -1.50 14.19 6.50
N SER A 60 -2.51 13.90 5.67
CA SER A 60 -2.56 12.68 4.84
C SER A 60 -1.21 12.38 4.17
N ASN A 61 -0.66 13.35 3.43
CA ASN A 61 0.57 13.19 2.65
C ASN A 61 1.75 14.02 3.20
N GLU A 62 1.65 14.53 4.43
CA GLU A 62 2.70 15.37 5.02
C GLU A 62 3.19 14.79 6.34
N TRP A 63 4.51 14.65 6.47
CA TRP A 63 5.18 14.13 7.66
C TRP A 63 6.23 15.10 8.16
N ILE A 64 6.29 15.29 9.47
CA ILE A 64 7.42 15.96 10.11
C ILE A 64 8.50 14.92 10.34
N LEU A 65 9.69 15.17 9.85
CA LEU A 65 10.86 14.31 10.01
C LEU A 65 11.96 15.03 10.78
N ASN A 66 12.60 14.28 11.68
CA ASN A 66 13.91 14.62 12.22
C ASN A 66 14.91 13.62 11.64
N PHE A 67 16.03 14.12 11.14
CA PHE A 67 17.15 13.26 10.75
C PHE A 67 18.16 13.17 11.89
N GLU A 68 18.98 12.13 11.89
CA GLU A 68 20.07 11.99 12.87
C GLU A 68 21.11 13.10 12.73
N ASP A 69 21.49 13.43 11.50
CA ASP A 69 22.58 14.38 11.19
C ASP A 69 22.13 15.81 10.87
N VAL A 70 20.84 16.13 11.07
CA VAL A 70 20.27 17.46 10.77
C VAL A 70 19.65 18.02 12.04
N SER A 71 20.38 18.93 12.70
CA SER A 71 19.99 19.50 13.99
C SER A 71 19.87 21.03 13.99
N SER A 72 20.17 21.71 12.88
CA SER A 72 20.10 23.17 12.76
C SER A 72 19.15 23.65 11.65
N GLU A 73 18.66 24.88 11.81
CA GLU A 73 17.85 25.55 10.80
C GLU A 73 18.60 25.72 9.47
N GLU A 74 19.88 26.09 9.51
CA GLU A 74 20.71 26.23 8.30
C GLU A 74 20.85 24.90 7.55
N GLN A 75 21.05 23.79 8.27
CA GLN A 75 21.15 22.47 7.66
C GLN A 75 19.84 22.05 7.00
N SER A 76 18.72 22.20 7.72
CA SER A 76 17.39 21.87 7.19
C SER A 76 16.99 22.74 6.00
N SER A 77 17.43 24.00 5.96
CA SER A 77 17.15 24.93 4.87
C SER A 77 17.77 24.49 3.55
N ARG A 78 18.92 23.82 3.59
CA ARG A 78 19.57 23.23 2.40
C ARG A 78 18.79 22.07 1.80
N LEU A 79 17.86 21.48 2.57
CA LEU A 79 17.04 20.35 2.14
C LEU A 79 15.75 20.77 1.45
N ILE A 80 15.29 22.01 1.67
CA ILE A 80 14.00 22.49 1.15
C ILE A 80 13.99 22.45 -0.38
N GLY A 81 12.92 21.86 -0.95
CA GLY A 81 12.74 21.69 -2.38
C GLY A 81 13.47 20.49 -2.98
N LYS A 82 14.38 19.84 -2.23
CA LYS A 82 15.06 18.64 -2.73
C LYS A 82 14.08 17.48 -2.83
N ALA A 83 14.15 16.78 -3.97
CA ALA A 83 13.42 15.55 -4.20
C ALA A 83 13.95 14.43 -3.28
N VAL A 84 13.04 13.55 -2.88
CA VAL A 84 13.30 12.43 -1.98
C VAL A 84 12.98 11.13 -2.72
N PHE A 85 13.88 10.18 -2.57
CA PHE A 85 13.90 8.92 -3.26
C PHE A 85 13.96 7.75 -2.27
N LEU A 86 13.53 6.61 -2.76
CA LEU A 86 13.79 5.30 -2.17
C LEU A 86 14.36 4.37 -3.24
N PRO A 87 15.14 3.36 -2.86
CA PRO A 87 15.56 2.35 -3.81
C PRO A 87 14.35 1.57 -4.33
N GLU A 88 14.38 1.12 -5.58
CA GLU A 88 13.27 0.38 -6.20
C GLU A 88 12.94 -0.93 -5.49
N ASN A 89 13.89 -1.52 -4.75
CA ASN A 89 13.63 -2.70 -3.93
C ASN A 89 12.76 -2.42 -2.69
N MET A 90 12.57 -1.14 -2.33
CA MET A 90 11.65 -0.66 -1.30
C MET A 90 10.32 -0.17 -1.89
N LEU A 91 10.15 -0.25 -3.22
CA LEU A 91 8.79 -0.21 -3.74
C LEU A 91 8.02 -1.29 -3.00
N PRO A 92 6.84 -0.99 -2.44
CA PRO A 92 5.93 -2.06 -2.07
C PRO A 92 5.83 -2.94 -3.32
N SER A 93 6.15 -4.22 -3.18
CA SER A 93 5.99 -5.19 -4.26
C SER A 93 4.64 -4.88 -4.89
N LEU A 94 4.58 -4.65 -6.21
CA LEU A 94 3.31 -4.83 -6.92
C LEU A 94 2.84 -6.20 -6.46
N ASN A 95 1.82 -6.23 -5.60
CA ASN A 95 1.40 -7.49 -4.99
C ASN A 95 1.26 -8.44 -6.18
N PRO A 96 1.99 -9.57 -6.25
CA PRO A 96 1.74 -10.55 -7.30
C PRO A 96 0.29 -11.08 -7.23
N GLU A 97 -0.39 -10.77 -6.13
CA GLU A 97 -1.82 -10.89 -5.85
C GLU A 97 -2.71 -9.69 -6.24
N GLN A 98 -2.19 -8.66 -6.91
CA GLN A 98 -3.03 -7.72 -7.67
C GLN A 98 -3.40 -8.40 -8.98
N PHE A 99 -4.41 -9.27 -8.89
CA PHE A 99 -5.15 -9.72 -10.06
C PHE A 99 -5.93 -8.53 -10.60
N TYR A 100 -6.06 -8.41 -11.91
CA TYR A 100 -7.12 -7.57 -12.40
C TYR A 100 -8.44 -8.21 -11.99
N TYR A 101 -9.37 -7.45 -11.42
CA TYR A 101 -10.65 -7.99 -10.91
C TYR A 101 -11.41 -8.85 -11.93
N HIS A 102 -11.22 -8.60 -13.22
CA HIS A 102 -11.82 -9.38 -14.29
C HIS A 102 -11.20 -10.77 -14.48
N GLU A 103 -9.97 -11.02 -13.99
CA GLU A 103 -9.27 -12.31 -14.16
C GLU A 103 -9.85 -13.40 -13.28
N ILE A 104 -10.43 -13.05 -12.12
CA ILE A 104 -10.97 -14.01 -11.16
C ILE A 104 -12.45 -14.34 -11.41
N ILE A 105 -13.10 -13.66 -12.36
CA ILE A 105 -14.48 -13.97 -12.73
C ILE A 105 -14.53 -15.40 -13.31
N GLY A 106 -15.42 -16.23 -12.77
CA GLY A 106 -15.54 -17.64 -13.10
C GLY A 106 -14.58 -18.56 -12.36
N TYR A 107 -13.76 -18.06 -11.43
CA TYR A 107 -12.95 -18.91 -10.56
C TYR A 107 -13.84 -19.70 -9.61
N LYS A 108 -13.37 -20.89 -9.25
CA LYS A 108 -13.95 -21.67 -8.15
C LYS A 108 -13.58 -20.99 -6.83
N ALA A 109 -14.58 -20.65 -6.02
CA ALA A 109 -14.39 -20.13 -4.68
C ALA A 109 -14.69 -21.22 -3.64
N ILE A 110 -13.81 -21.36 -2.65
CA ILE A 110 -13.98 -22.27 -1.52
C ILE A 110 -13.81 -21.53 -0.20
N ASP A 111 -14.60 -21.89 0.79
CA ASP A 111 -14.45 -21.40 2.16
C ASP A 111 -14.89 -22.51 3.12
N SER A 112 -14.13 -22.70 4.20
CA SER A 112 -14.49 -23.62 5.29
C SER A 112 -15.81 -23.27 5.97
N ALA A 113 -16.23 -22.00 5.93
CA ALA A 113 -17.47 -21.51 6.49
C ALA A 113 -18.69 -21.64 5.56
N SER A 114 -18.48 -22.00 4.28
CA SER A 114 -19.55 -22.20 3.29
C SER A 114 -19.84 -23.68 3.08
N SER A 115 -21.12 -24.02 2.90
CA SER A 115 -21.50 -25.39 2.54
C SER A 115 -21.35 -25.59 1.02
N GLY A 116 -20.26 -26.23 0.60
CA GLY A 116 -20.05 -26.61 -0.80
C GLY A 116 -19.29 -25.58 -1.63
N ASP A 117 -19.12 -25.91 -2.91
CA ASP A 117 -18.33 -25.13 -3.85
C ASP A 117 -19.08 -23.89 -4.34
N MET A 118 -18.34 -22.81 -4.56
CA MET A 118 -18.87 -21.55 -5.08
C MET A 118 -18.18 -21.15 -6.37
N ILE A 119 -18.79 -20.22 -7.10
CA ILE A 119 -18.21 -19.59 -8.29
C ILE A 119 -18.24 -18.07 -8.16
N VAL A 120 -17.15 -17.42 -8.57
CA VAL A 120 -17.08 -15.95 -8.64
C VAL A 120 -17.89 -15.46 -9.83
N LEU A 121 -18.93 -14.66 -9.58
CA LEU A 121 -19.80 -14.11 -10.62
C LEU A 121 -19.29 -12.78 -11.17
N ASP A 122 -18.90 -11.86 -10.29
CA ASP A 122 -18.32 -10.58 -10.65
C ASP A 122 -17.56 -9.97 -9.47
N VAL A 123 -16.92 -8.84 -9.74
CA VAL A 123 -16.28 -7.99 -8.75
C VAL A 123 -16.91 -6.61 -8.83
N ILE A 124 -17.38 -6.12 -7.68
CA ILE A 124 -17.91 -4.78 -7.51
C ILE A 124 -16.74 -3.90 -7.06
N ASP A 125 -16.15 -3.19 -8.01
CA ASP A 125 -15.04 -2.27 -7.75
C ASP A 125 -15.55 -1.01 -7.03
N ARG A 126 -15.04 -0.76 -5.82
CA ARG A 126 -15.33 0.42 -5.02
C ARG A 126 -14.01 1.00 -4.49
N PRO A 127 -13.83 2.34 -4.47
CA PRO A 127 -12.55 2.99 -4.15
C PRO A 127 -11.87 2.64 -2.82
N LEU A 128 -12.59 2.01 -1.88
CA LEU A 128 -12.08 1.69 -0.54
C LEU A 128 -12.31 0.24 -0.10
N GLN A 129 -13.26 -0.46 -0.72
CA GLN A 129 -13.62 -1.83 -0.32
C GLN A 129 -14.26 -2.56 -1.51
N PRO A 130 -13.45 -3.10 -2.43
CA PRO A 130 -13.95 -3.95 -3.50
C PRO A 130 -14.64 -5.18 -2.90
N LEU A 131 -15.67 -5.68 -3.57
CA LEU A 131 -16.42 -6.86 -3.14
C LEU A 131 -16.42 -7.91 -4.26
N ILE A 132 -16.21 -9.18 -3.92
CA ILE A 132 -16.52 -10.29 -4.81
C ILE A 132 -17.95 -10.76 -4.57
N ARG A 133 -18.68 -11.02 -5.65
CA ARG A 133 -19.95 -11.75 -5.58
C ARG A 133 -19.71 -13.20 -5.92
N VAL A 134 -20.00 -14.08 -4.98
CA VAL A 134 -19.91 -15.53 -5.16
C VAL A 134 -21.30 -16.15 -5.18
N LYS A 135 -21.50 -17.19 -5.99
CA LYS A 135 -22.72 -18.00 -6.02
C LYS A 135 -22.40 -19.41 -5.55
N ASN A 136 -23.15 -19.90 -4.58
CA ASN A 136 -23.09 -21.30 -4.17
C ASN A 136 -23.74 -22.19 -5.24
N ILE A 137 -23.06 -23.26 -5.64
CA ILE A 137 -23.51 -24.11 -6.75
C ILE A 137 -24.70 -24.98 -6.34
N GLU A 138 -24.78 -25.40 -5.08
CA GLU A 138 -25.84 -26.29 -4.59
C GLU A 138 -27.10 -25.53 -4.17
N THR A 139 -26.94 -24.42 -3.45
CA THR A 139 -28.06 -23.66 -2.89
C THR A 139 -28.52 -22.49 -3.77
N GLU A 140 -27.75 -22.17 -4.81
CA GLU A 140 -27.92 -21.01 -5.69
C GLU A 140 -27.87 -19.63 -5.03
N LYS A 141 -27.61 -19.57 -3.72
CA LYS A 141 -27.49 -18.33 -2.94
C LYS A 141 -26.26 -17.54 -3.35
N THR A 142 -26.36 -16.22 -3.25
CA THR A 142 -25.27 -15.29 -3.57
C THR A 142 -24.81 -14.54 -2.33
N SER A 143 -23.49 -14.42 -2.19
CA SER A 143 -22.84 -13.72 -1.09
C SER A 143 -21.89 -12.65 -1.61
N LEU A 144 -21.77 -11.56 -0.85
CA LEU A 144 -20.79 -10.51 -1.10
C LEU A 144 -19.70 -10.58 -0.05
N ILE A 145 -18.46 -10.77 -0.50
CA ILE A 145 -17.30 -10.91 0.38
C ILE A 145 -16.32 -9.79 0.04
N PRO A 146 -15.80 -9.06 1.04
CA PRO A 146 -14.76 -8.07 0.81
C PRO A 146 -13.52 -8.69 0.15
N LEU A 147 -13.05 -8.09 -0.95
CA LEU A 147 -11.85 -8.50 -1.65
C LEU A 147 -10.64 -7.76 -1.08
N VAL A 148 -10.32 -8.06 0.18
CA VAL A 148 -9.14 -7.54 0.90
C VAL A 148 -8.41 -8.70 1.55
N ASP A 149 -7.10 -8.57 1.76
CA ASP A 149 -6.19 -9.64 2.21
C ASP A 149 -6.70 -10.42 3.43
N HIS A 150 -7.46 -9.78 4.32
CA HIS A 150 -8.05 -10.44 5.49
C HIS A 150 -9.04 -11.57 5.14
N PHE A 151 -9.76 -11.46 4.02
CA PHE A 151 -10.78 -12.42 3.59
C PHE A 151 -10.28 -13.40 2.53
N ILE A 152 -9.07 -13.18 2.00
CA ILE A 152 -8.45 -14.00 0.95
C ILE A 152 -7.32 -14.79 1.59
N LYS A 153 -7.45 -16.12 1.61
CA LYS A 153 -6.41 -16.99 2.16
C LYS A 153 -5.38 -17.39 1.11
N ASN A 154 -5.82 -17.64 -0.12
CA ASN A 154 -4.96 -18.03 -1.23
C ASN A 154 -5.67 -17.84 -2.58
N ILE A 155 -4.90 -17.58 -3.65
CA ILE A 155 -5.42 -17.59 -5.03
C ILE A 155 -4.49 -18.40 -5.94
N ASP A 156 -5.00 -19.48 -6.51
CA ASP A 156 -4.29 -20.31 -7.48
C ASP A 156 -4.73 -19.98 -8.91
N LYS A 157 -3.87 -19.24 -9.63
CA LYS A 157 -4.04 -18.88 -11.05
C LYS A 157 -4.08 -20.10 -11.97
N LYS A 158 -3.32 -21.17 -11.67
CA LYS A 158 -3.22 -22.35 -12.53
C LYS A 158 -4.49 -23.18 -12.46
N SER A 159 -5.03 -23.35 -11.26
CA SER A 159 -6.26 -24.11 -11.04
C SER A 159 -7.54 -23.27 -11.11
N ARG A 160 -7.42 -21.95 -11.29
CA ARG A 160 -8.55 -20.98 -11.28
C ARG A 160 -9.39 -21.09 -10.01
N MET A 161 -8.73 -21.03 -8.86
CA MET A 161 -9.36 -21.21 -7.55
C MET A 161 -8.99 -20.07 -6.60
N ILE A 162 -9.96 -19.63 -5.80
CA ILE A 162 -9.78 -18.69 -4.69
C ILE A 162 -10.24 -19.35 -3.39
N GLU A 163 -9.38 -19.31 -2.37
CA GLU A 163 -9.69 -19.75 -1.01
C GLU A 163 -9.98 -18.53 -0.15
N LEU A 164 -11.16 -18.54 0.48
CA LEU A 164 -11.67 -17.45 1.30
C LEU A 164 -11.68 -17.85 2.79
N CYS A 165 -11.71 -16.85 3.65
CA CYS A 165 -11.84 -17.01 5.10
C CYS A 165 -12.83 -15.98 5.66
N ALA A 166 -14.08 -16.05 5.19
CA ALA A 166 -15.15 -15.15 5.58
C ALA A 166 -15.92 -15.68 6.80
N HIS A 167 -16.50 -14.76 7.58
CA HIS A 167 -17.36 -15.14 8.70
C HIS A 167 -18.62 -15.88 8.20
N PRO A 168 -19.08 -16.95 8.88
CA PRO A 168 -20.23 -17.75 8.45
C PRO A 168 -21.49 -16.94 8.11
N ASP A 169 -21.74 -15.85 8.84
CA ASP A 169 -22.90 -14.96 8.64
C ASP A 169 -22.98 -14.35 7.24
N LEU A 170 -21.86 -14.26 6.51
CA LEU A 170 -21.82 -13.74 5.15
C LEU A 170 -22.39 -14.73 4.12
N TYR A 171 -22.57 -16.01 4.50
CA TYR A 171 -23.14 -17.07 3.66
C TYR A 171 -24.61 -17.36 3.94
N THR A 172 -25.17 -16.81 5.02
CA THR A 172 -26.51 -17.18 5.51
C THR A 172 -27.64 -16.42 4.82
N ILE A 173 -27.32 -15.37 4.04
CA ILE A 173 -28.28 -14.46 3.39
C ILE A 173 -29.07 -15.18 2.28
#